data_AF-A0A6G4MVI2-F1
#
_entry.id   AF-A0A6G4MVI2-F1
#
_cell.length_a   1.000
_cell.length_b   1.000
_cell.length_c   1.000
_cell.angle_alpha   90.00
_cell.angle_beta   90.00
_cell.angle_gamma   90.00
#
_symmetry.space_group_name_H-M   'P 1'
#
loop_
_entity.id
_entity.type
_entity.pdbx_description
1 polymer ?
#
loop_
_entity_poly.entity_id
_entity_poly.type
_entity_poly.pdbx_seq_one_letter_code
_entity_poly.pdbx_strand_id
1 'polypeptide(L)'
;MNHSLKPWNTFGIDHNAQHIVCAEDEQQLLNAWQHATAKGQSVLILGEGSNVLFLEDYRGTVIINRIKGIEIHDEPDAWYLHVGAGENWHRLVKYTLQEGMPGLENLALIPGCVGSSPIQNIGAYGVELQR
;
A
#
# COMPACT_ATOMS: atom_id res chain seq x y z
N MET A 1 6.50 0.42 24.81
CA MET A 1 6.94 -0.87 24.23
C MET A 1 7.23 -0.60 22.77
N ASN A 2 8.38 -1.07 22.29
CA ASN A 2 8.78 -0.94 20.90
C ASN A 2 8.23 -2.15 20.12
N HIS A 3 7.83 -1.96 18.87
CA HIS A 3 7.19 -2.99 18.04
C HIS A 3 8.09 -3.36 16.86
N SER A 4 8.34 -4.65 16.64
CA SER A 4 9.18 -5.14 15.53
C SER A 4 8.55 -4.82 14.16
N LEU A 5 9.38 -4.31 13.25
CA LEU A 5 9.05 -4.03 11.85
C LEU A 5 9.27 -5.23 10.94
N LYS A 6 9.86 -6.33 11.43
CA LYS A 6 10.15 -7.54 10.66
C LYS A 6 8.94 -8.09 9.88
N PRO A 7 7.71 -8.15 10.45
CA PRO A 7 6.54 -8.61 9.71
C PRO A 7 6.03 -7.63 8.63
N TRP A 8 6.56 -6.40 8.63
CA TRP A 8 6.02 -5.27 7.87
C TRP A 8 6.97 -4.79 6.76
N ASN A 9 8.02 -5.56 6.46
CA ASN A 9 8.90 -5.34 5.31
C ASN A 9 9.34 -6.68 4.72
N THR A 10 9.36 -6.77 3.38
CA THR A 10 9.70 -8.03 2.69
C THR A 10 11.17 -8.38 2.77
N PHE A 11 12.04 -7.42 3.11
CA PHE A 11 13.45 -7.66 3.36
C PHE A 11 13.67 -8.51 4.64
N GLY A 12 12.70 -8.50 5.57
CA GLY A 12 12.78 -9.23 6.84
C GLY A 12 13.74 -8.59 7.85
N ILE A 13 14.03 -7.30 7.71
CA ILE A 13 14.87 -6.54 8.63
C ILE A 13 14.12 -6.32 9.95
N ASP A 14 14.80 -6.63 11.05
CA ASP A 14 14.24 -6.56 12.40
C ASP A 14 14.73 -5.31 13.14
N HIS A 15 14.13 -4.18 12.77
CA HIS A 15 14.21 -2.92 13.52
C HIS A 15 12.87 -2.66 14.21
N ASN A 16 12.86 -1.73 15.17
CA ASN A 16 11.65 -1.37 15.89
C ASN A 16 11.02 -0.07 15.40
N ALA A 17 9.71 0.07 15.58
CA ALA A 17 9.00 1.35 15.60
C ALA A 17 8.45 1.65 17.01
N GLN A 18 8.24 2.93 17.35
CA GLN A 18 7.59 3.30 18.62
C GLN A 18 6.13 2.85 18.64
N HIS A 19 5.44 3.02 17.51
CA HIS A 19 4.06 2.58 17.33
C HIS A 19 3.88 2.00 15.93
N ILE A 20 3.05 0.97 15.82
CA ILE A 20 2.57 0.44 14.55
C ILE A 20 1.04 0.42 14.63
N VAL A 21 0.37 1.06 13.69
CA VAL A 21 -1.10 1.16 13.63
C VAL A 21 -1.55 0.67 12.26
N CYS A 22 -2.55 -0.21 12.21
CA CYS A 22 -3.23 -0.53 10.96
C CYS A 22 -4.42 0.41 10.79
N ALA A 23 -4.51 1.09 9.65
CA ALA A 23 -5.64 1.94 9.30
C ALA A 23 -6.50 1.24 8.25
N GLU A 24 -7.73 0.89 8.63
CA GLU A 24 -8.68 0.16 7.77
C GLU A 24 -9.58 1.10 6.96
N ASP A 25 -9.63 2.38 7.34
CA ASP A 25 -10.34 3.44 6.65
C ASP A 25 -9.55 4.77 6.70
N GLU A 26 -10.00 5.75 5.90
CA GLU A 26 -9.35 7.06 5.80
C GLU A 26 -9.34 7.81 7.15
N GLN A 27 -10.43 7.71 7.92
CA GLN A 27 -10.56 8.42 9.18
C GLN A 27 -9.59 7.87 10.23
N GLN A 28 -9.38 6.55 10.27
CA GLN A 28 -8.39 5.91 11.13
C GLN A 28 -6.97 6.32 10.77
N LEU A 29 -6.65 6.39 9.47
CA LEU A 29 -5.36 6.87 8.99
C LEU A 29 -5.11 8.31 9.44
N LEU A 30 -6.11 9.18 9.22
CA LEU A 30 -6.05 10.59 9.60
C LEU A 30 -5.91 10.76 11.12
N ASN A 31 -6.69 10.02 11.91
CA ASN A 31 -6.64 10.05 13.38
C ASN A 31 -5.27 9.60 13.90
N ALA A 32 -4.70 8.53 13.34
CA ALA A 32 -3.38 8.03 13.73
C ALA A 32 -2.27 9.05 13.39
N TRP A 33 -2.36 9.69 12.22
CA TRP A 33 -1.44 10.75 11.82
C TRP A 33 -1.54 11.97 12.74
N GLN A 34 -2.75 12.46 13.02
CA GLN A 34 -2.99 13.61 13.91
C GLN A 34 -2.49 13.32 15.34
N HIS A 35 -2.72 12.11 15.86
CA HIS A 35 -2.28 11.73 17.19
C HIS A 35 -0.75 11.69 17.32
N ALA A 36 -0.05 11.12 16.33
CA ALA A 36 1.40 11.05 16.33
C ALA A 36 2.04 12.44 16.15
N THR A 37 1.52 13.24 15.23
CA THR A 37 2.02 14.61 14.99
C THR A 37 1.78 15.54 16.17
N ALA A 38 0.63 15.45 16.87
CA ALA A 38 0.38 16.20 18.09
C ALA A 38 1.37 15.87 19.23
N LYS A 39 1.99 14.68 19.20
CA LYS A 39 3.05 14.25 20.12
C LYS A 39 4.46 14.58 19.61
N GLY A 40 4.59 15.24 18.46
CA GLY A 40 5.88 15.55 17.82
C GLY A 40 6.62 14.33 17.26
N GLN A 41 5.91 13.21 17.02
CA GLN A 41 6.49 12.00 16.45
C GLN A 41 6.46 12.05 14.91
N SER A 42 7.51 11.55 14.26
CA SER A 42 7.51 11.33 12.81
C SER A 42 6.51 10.22 12.43
N VAL A 43 5.89 10.36 11.27
CA VAL A 43 4.92 9.38 10.73
C VAL A 43 5.42 8.82 9.41
N LEU A 44 5.38 7.49 9.28
CA LEU A 44 5.67 6.78 8.03
C LEU A 44 4.44 5.97 7.63
N ILE A 45 3.98 6.13 6.39
CA ILE A 45 2.87 5.33 5.83
C ILE A 45 3.48 4.17 5.04
N LEU A 46 2.98 2.95 5.25
CA LEU A 46 3.41 1.74 4.53
C LEU A 46 2.21 0.99 3.95
N GLY A 47 2.40 0.39 2.77
CA GLY A 47 1.54 -0.68 2.25
C GLY A 47 1.96 -2.03 2.83
N GLU A 48 2.62 -2.86 2.00
CA GLU A 48 3.18 -4.17 2.42
C GLU A 48 4.68 -4.10 2.75
N GLY A 49 5.31 -2.92 2.63
CA GLY A 49 6.74 -2.76 2.86
C GLY A 49 7.62 -3.54 1.88
N SER A 50 7.16 -3.70 0.62
CA SER A 50 7.86 -4.45 -0.41
C SER A 50 9.06 -3.72 -1.04
N ASN A 51 9.20 -2.42 -0.74
CA ASN A 51 10.23 -1.55 -1.31
C ASN A 51 10.75 -0.54 -0.28
N VAL A 52 11.05 -1.02 0.93
CA VAL A 52 11.62 -0.21 2.00
C VAL A 52 12.81 -0.91 2.61
N LEU A 53 13.76 -0.12 3.11
CA LEU A 53 14.91 -0.60 3.86
C LEU A 53 15.00 0.23 5.15
N PHE A 54 14.71 -0.39 6.28
CA PHE A 54 14.92 0.23 7.59
C PHE A 54 16.41 0.15 7.93
N LEU A 55 17.04 1.30 8.17
CA LEU A 55 18.48 1.41 8.48
C LEU A 55 18.76 1.37 9.98
N GLU A 56 17.76 1.71 10.78
CA GLU A 56 17.80 1.78 12.24
C GLU A 56 16.38 1.69 12.80
N ASP A 57 16.25 1.69 14.13
CA ASP A 57 14.97 1.79 14.81
C ASP A 57 14.25 3.11 14.43
N TYR A 58 13.03 2.99 13.92
CA TYR A 58 12.20 4.11 13.53
C TYR A 58 11.60 4.81 14.76
N ARG A 59 12.07 6.02 15.05
CA ARG A 59 11.65 6.82 16.22
C ARG A 59 10.32 7.54 16.00
N GLY A 60 9.29 6.82 15.56
CA GLY A 60 7.99 7.38 15.25
C GLY A 60 6.89 6.33 15.11
N THR A 61 5.77 6.77 14.54
CA THR A 61 4.60 5.93 14.27
C THR A 61 4.61 5.45 12.83
N VAL A 62 4.49 4.13 12.63
CA VAL A 62 4.29 3.52 11.33
C VAL A 62 2.80 3.21 11.15
N ILE A 63 2.19 3.79 10.12
CA ILE A 63 0.79 3.55 9.76
C ILE A 63 0.75 2.59 8.58
N ILE A 64 0.20 1.40 8.80
CA ILE A 64 0.00 0.37 7.80
C ILE A 64 -1.35 0.64 7.12
N ASN A 65 -1.32 1.04 5.85
CA ASN A 65 -2.52 1.32 5.07
C ASN A 65 -3.22 0.02 4.66
N ARG A 66 -4.45 -0.17 5.15
CA ARG A 66 -5.33 -1.31 4.86
C ARG A 66 -6.71 -0.87 4.38
N ILE A 67 -6.82 0.34 3.82
CA ILE A 67 -8.06 0.86 3.25
C ILE A 67 -8.45 0.00 2.04
N LYS A 68 -9.53 -0.77 2.16
CA LYS A 68 -10.01 -1.70 1.14
C LYS A 68 -11.15 -1.12 0.32
N GLY A 69 -11.50 -1.81 -0.76
CA GLY A 69 -12.61 -1.43 -1.63
C GLY A 69 -12.19 -1.46 -3.10
N ILE A 70 -13.08 -1.97 -3.94
CA ILE A 70 -12.96 -1.94 -5.40
C ILE A 70 -14.34 -1.58 -5.93
N GLU A 71 -14.45 -0.43 -6.58
CA GLU A 71 -15.66 0.00 -7.29
C GLU A 71 -15.35 0.07 -8.77
N ILE A 72 -16.26 -0.45 -9.59
CA ILE A 72 -16.12 -0.51 -11.05
C ILE A 72 -17.19 0.39 -11.66
N HIS A 73 -16.75 1.30 -12.52
CA HIS A 73 -17.62 2.12 -13.36
C HIS A 73 -17.38 1.69 -14.82
N ASP A 74 -18.44 1.21 -15.46
CA ASP A 74 -18.42 0.73 -16.84
C ASP A 74 -18.81 1.88 -17.78
N GLU A 75 -17.92 2.19 -18.72
CA GLU A 75 -18.12 3.20 -19.74
C GLU A 75 -18.04 2.55 -21.13
N PRO A 76 -18.58 3.16 -22.20
CA PRO A 76 -18.65 2.52 -23.51
C PRO A 76 -17.33 2.02 -24.10
N ASP A 77 -16.19 2.57 -23.68
CA ASP A 77 -14.86 2.31 -24.20
C ASP A 77 -13.85 1.77 -23.18
N ALA A 78 -14.16 1.78 -21.88
CA ALA A 78 -13.24 1.38 -20.82
C ALA A 78 -13.92 1.07 -19.49
N TRP A 79 -13.20 0.37 -18.61
CA TRP A 79 -13.56 0.20 -17.20
C TRP A 79 -12.73 1.15 -16.32
N TYR A 80 -13.42 1.91 -15.48
CA TYR A 80 -12.80 2.78 -14.49
C TYR A 80 -12.89 2.13 -13.11
N LEU A 81 -11.73 1.87 -12.51
CA LEU A 81 -11.64 1.24 -11.20
C LEU A 81 -11.27 2.27 -10.13
N HIS A 82 -12.12 2.45 -9.14
CA HIS A 82 -11.76 3.14 -7.90
C HIS A 82 -11.35 2.09 -6.87
N VAL A 83 -10.06 2.09 -6.51
CA VAL A 83 -9.46 1.03 -5.69
C VAL A 83 -8.84 1.61 -4.42
N GLY A 84 -9.19 1.01 -3.28
CA GLY A 84 -8.65 1.36 -1.97
C GLY A 84 -7.14 1.18 -1.91
N ALA A 85 -6.46 2.16 -1.31
CA ALA A 85 -5.00 2.22 -1.23
C ALA A 85 -4.35 1.01 -0.54
N GLY A 86 -5.07 0.31 0.33
CA GLY A 86 -4.62 -0.88 1.03
C GLY A 86 -4.87 -2.19 0.29
N GLU A 87 -5.51 -2.19 -0.89
CA GLU A 87 -5.69 -3.41 -1.69
C GLU A 87 -4.36 -4.03 -2.11
N ASN A 88 -4.27 -5.35 -2.17
CA ASN A 88 -3.06 -6.00 -2.66
C ASN A 88 -3.02 -5.90 -4.19
N TRP A 89 -1.92 -5.41 -4.75
CA TRP A 89 -1.78 -5.16 -6.18
C TRP A 89 -1.98 -6.43 -7.00
N HIS A 90 -1.29 -7.52 -6.68
CA HIS A 90 -1.43 -8.74 -7.47
C HIS A 90 -2.82 -9.37 -7.38
N ARG A 91 -3.49 -9.27 -6.22
CA ARG A 91 -4.89 -9.69 -6.09
C ARG A 91 -5.81 -8.86 -6.97
N LEU A 92 -5.59 -7.54 -7.08
CA LEU A 92 -6.31 -6.70 -8.04
C LEU A 92 -6.08 -7.19 -9.48
N VAL A 93 -4.82 -7.42 -9.90
CA VAL A 93 -4.52 -7.93 -11.26
C VAL A 93 -5.25 -9.24 -11.55
N LYS A 94 -5.26 -10.18 -10.58
CA LYS A 94 -6.01 -11.44 -10.75
C LYS A 94 -7.51 -11.21 -10.83
N TYR A 95 -8.04 -10.31 -10.00
CA TYR A 95 -9.45 -9.97 -9.96
C TYR A 95 -9.91 -9.36 -11.30
N THR A 96 -9.19 -8.39 -11.85
CA THR A 96 -9.57 -7.77 -13.12
C THR A 96 -9.57 -8.77 -14.28
N LEU A 97 -8.58 -9.68 -14.31
CA LEU A 97 -8.54 -10.76 -15.30
C LEU A 97 -9.70 -11.77 -15.14
N GLN A 98 -10.14 -12.05 -13.91
CA GLN A 98 -11.29 -12.92 -13.64
C GLN A 98 -12.61 -12.29 -14.09
N GLU A 99 -12.76 -10.98 -13.92
CA GLU A 99 -13.94 -10.21 -14.35
C GLU A 99 -13.92 -9.83 -15.84
N GLY A 100 -12.91 -10.27 -16.60
CA GLY A 100 -12.81 -9.99 -18.04
C GLY A 100 -12.40 -8.55 -18.37
N MET A 101 -11.73 -7.87 -17.44
CA MET A 101 -11.16 -6.52 -17.61
C MET A 101 -9.62 -6.61 -17.78
N PRO A 102 -9.10 -6.90 -18.99
CA PRO A 102 -7.67 -6.95 -19.24
C PRO A 102 -7.02 -5.55 -19.20
N GLY A 103 -5.70 -5.50 -19.10
CA GLY A 103 -4.89 -4.28 -19.13
C GLY A 103 -3.79 -4.24 -18.07
N LEU A 104 -3.91 -5.04 -17.00
CA LEU A 104 -2.96 -5.08 -15.89
C LEU A 104 -2.05 -6.33 -15.89
N GLU A 105 -2.21 -7.24 -16.84
CA GLU A 105 -1.52 -8.54 -16.87
C GLU A 105 0.01 -8.43 -16.90
N ASN A 106 0.56 -7.43 -17.59
CA ASN A 106 2.01 -7.17 -17.61
C ASN A 106 2.53 -6.78 -16.23
N LEU A 107 1.67 -6.33 -15.32
CA LEU A 107 2.02 -5.90 -13.96
C LEU A 107 1.69 -6.99 -12.92
N ALA A 108 1.41 -8.22 -13.36
CA ALA A 108 1.16 -9.35 -12.47
C ALA A 108 2.36 -9.65 -11.55
N LEU A 109 2.07 -10.23 -10.38
CA LEU A 109 3.03 -10.63 -9.33
C LEU A 109 3.88 -9.51 -8.71
N ILE A 110 3.70 -8.25 -9.10
CA ILE A 110 4.33 -7.13 -8.38
C ILE A 110 3.78 -7.10 -6.94
N PRO A 111 4.64 -7.17 -5.91
CA PRO A 111 4.23 -7.13 -4.51
C PRO A 111 3.88 -5.70 -4.09
N GLY A 112 3.10 -5.54 -3.03
CA GLY A 112 2.72 -4.23 -2.49
C GLY A 112 1.23 -3.97 -2.58
N CYS A 113 0.85 -2.81 -2.03
CA CYS A 113 -0.52 -2.33 -2.07
C CYS A 113 -0.76 -1.43 -3.29
N VAL A 114 -2.02 -1.35 -3.72
CA VAL A 114 -2.46 -0.49 -4.82
C VAL A 114 -2.13 0.98 -4.56
N GLY A 115 -2.26 1.48 -3.33
CA GLY A 115 -1.87 2.85 -3.00
C GLY A 115 -0.38 3.14 -3.12
N SER A 116 0.47 2.10 -3.16
CA SER A 116 1.91 2.25 -3.41
C SER A 116 2.26 2.20 -4.90
N SER A 117 1.37 1.72 -5.77
CA SER A 117 1.66 1.55 -7.20
C SER A 117 2.00 2.86 -7.93
N PRO A 118 1.37 4.02 -7.62
CA PRO A 118 1.69 5.27 -8.31
C PRO A 118 2.98 5.92 -7.78
N ILE A 119 3.41 5.62 -6.54
CA ILE A 119 4.52 6.30 -5.86
C ILE A 119 5.83 6.16 -6.65
N GLN A 120 6.06 4.99 -7.23
CA GLN A 120 7.22 4.73 -8.10
C GLN A 120 6.82 4.32 -9.52
N ASN A 121 5.57 4.59 -9.92
CA ASN A 121 5.03 4.22 -11.23
C ASN A 121 5.41 2.76 -11.60
N ILE A 122 4.89 1.79 -10.84
CA ILE A 122 5.30 0.38 -10.98
C ILE A 122 5.27 -0.06 -12.45
N GLY A 123 6.27 -0.83 -12.85
CA GLY A 123 6.42 -1.24 -14.24
C GLY A 123 7.10 -2.59 -14.37
N ALA A 124 6.64 -3.37 -15.34
CA ALA A 124 7.19 -4.66 -15.70
C ALA A 124 6.76 -5.02 -17.12
N TYR A 125 7.57 -5.83 -17.80
CA TYR A 125 7.26 -6.41 -19.11
C TYR A 125 6.73 -5.39 -20.15
N GLY A 126 7.32 -4.20 -20.19
CA GLY A 126 7.01 -3.15 -21.17
C GLY A 126 5.78 -2.29 -20.87
N VAL A 127 5.17 -2.42 -19.69
CA VAL A 127 4.07 -1.58 -19.20
C VAL A 127 4.48 -0.91 -17.90
N GLU A 128 4.02 0.32 -17.71
CA GLU A 128 4.09 1.07 -16.45
C GLU A 128 2.67 1.50 -16.08
N LEU A 129 2.42 1.84 -14.81
CA LEU A 129 1.08 2.23 -14.36
C LEU A 129 0.51 3.45 -15.09
N GLN A 130 1.36 4.41 -15.49
CA GLN A 130 0.94 5.62 -16.20
C GLN A 130 0.43 5.42 -17.64
N ARG A 131 0.49 4.18 -18.16
CA ARG A 131 0.29 3.88 -19.57
C ARG A 131 -1.15 3.52 -19.92
#